data_AF-A0A0R2Q1A7-F1
#
_entry.id   AF-A0A0R2Q1A7-F1
#
_cell.length_a   1.000
_cell.length_b   1.000
_cell.length_c   1.000
_cell.angle_alpha   90.00
_cell.angle_beta   90.00
_cell.angle_gamma   90.00
#
_symmetry.space_group_name_H-M   'P 1'
#
loop_
_entity.id
_entity.type
_entity.pdbx_description
1 polymer ?
#
loop_
_entity_poly.entity_id
_entity_poly.type
_entity_poly.pdbx_seq_one_letter_code
_entity_poly.pdbx_strand_id
1 'polypeptide(L)'
;MSPRLQQPKTSNSIWISRFVQTPLMLIACLHIALDNYGNASHVALKERLMDAYFTNGLNIADVDVLAGCASTVGIDRDACLKFLQSDELAAQVRAEIASASDLGVTAVPTFVINGQWSVPGAQDVEMFERILERMHAQA
;
A
#
# COMPACT_ATOMS: atom_id res chain seq x y z
N MET A 1 -37.69 25.84 25.18
CA MET A 1 -36.81 26.37 24.11
C MET A 1 -35.38 26.08 24.52
N SER A 2 -34.79 25.02 23.96
CA SER A 2 -33.37 24.69 24.14
C SER A 2 -32.64 25.04 22.84
N PRO A 3 -31.47 25.70 22.88
CA PRO A 3 -30.80 26.15 21.67
C PRO A 3 -30.19 24.96 20.92
N ARG A 4 -30.52 24.82 19.63
CA ARG A 4 -29.82 23.88 18.75
C ARG A 4 -28.38 24.36 18.58
N LEU A 5 -27.42 23.58 19.09
CA LEU A 5 -26.01 23.76 18.80
C LEU A 5 -25.79 23.62 17.28
N GLN A 6 -25.35 24.70 16.64
CA GLN A 6 -24.92 24.68 15.25
C GLN A 6 -23.61 23.87 15.17
N GLN A 7 -23.66 22.74 14.47
CA GLN A 7 -22.50 21.95 14.12
C GLN A 7 -21.59 22.76 13.17
N PRO A 8 -20.27 22.85 13.42
CA PRO A 8 -19.36 23.54 12.51
C PRO A 8 -19.27 22.78 11.17
N LYS A 9 -19.50 23.49 10.06
CA LYS A 9 -19.26 22.98 8.70
C LYS A 9 -17.75 22.86 8.45
N THR A 10 -17.12 21.78 8.89
CA THR A 10 -15.78 21.43 8.40
C THR A 10 -15.92 20.59 7.13
N SER A 11 -15.22 21.02 6.09
CA SER A 11 -15.31 20.49 4.73
C SER A 11 -14.94 19.01 4.69
N ASN A 12 -15.87 18.17 4.20
CA ASN A 12 -15.64 16.75 3.86
C ASN A 12 -14.43 16.53 2.92
N SER A 13 -13.91 17.59 2.28
CA SER A 13 -12.80 17.50 1.32
C SER A 13 -11.44 17.18 1.94
N ILE A 14 -11.18 17.58 3.20
CA ILE A 14 -9.86 17.38 3.85
C ILE A 14 -9.67 15.93 4.30
N TRP A 15 -10.75 15.27 4.73
CA TRP A 15 -10.73 13.87 5.13
C TRP A 15 -10.57 12.94 3.93
N ILE A 16 -11.26 13.23 2.83
CA ILE A 16 -11.18 12.43 1.59
C ILE A 16 -9.81 12.60 0.92
N SER A 17 -9.26 13.82 0.86
CA SER A 17 -7.95 14.04 0.24
C SER A 17 -6.84 13.28 0.95
N ARG A 18 -6.85 13.24 2.29
CA ARG A 18 -5.83 12.52 3.07
C ARG A 18 -6.02 11.01 3.01
N PHE A 19 -7.26 10.51 2.97
CA PHE A 19 -7.59 9.08 2.85
C PHE A 19 -7.11 8.47 1.51
N VAL A 20 -7.12 9.25 0.43
CA VAL A 20 -6.59 8.82 -0.88
C VAL A 20 -5.06 9.00 -0.97
N GLN A 21 -4.47 9.91 -0.18
CA GLN A 21 -3.01 10.12 -0.15
C GLN A 21 -2.25 9.03 0.63
N THR A 22 -2.86 8.47 1.70
CA THR A 22 -2.23 7.43 2.53
C THR A 22 -1.75 6.20 1.76
N PRO A 23 -2.55 5.59 0.85
CA PRO A 23 -2.05 4.47 0.05
C PRO A 23 -0.93 4.91 -0.90
N LEU A 24 -0.95 6.14 -1.40
CA LEU A 24 0.04 6.64 -2.36
C LEU A 24 1.45 6.69 -1.74
N MET A 25 1.58 7.21 -0.51
CA MET A 25 2.88 7.34 0.16
C MET A 25 3.41 5.98 0.62
N LEU A 26 2.54 5.06 1.05
CA LEU A 26 2.95 3.71 1.44
C LEU A 26 3.49 2.94 0.23
N ILE A 27 2.77 2.95 -0.89
CA ILE A 27 3.19 2.27 -2.12
C ILE A 27 4.48 2.94 -2.65
N ALA A 28 4.57 4.27 -2.60
CA ALA A 28 5.79 4.99 -2.98
C ALA A 28 7.00 4.59 -2.09
N CYS A 29 6.82 4.48 -0.78
CA CYS A 29 7.87 4.03 0.14
C CYS A 29 8.39 2.63 -0.22
N LEU A 30 7.48 1.74 -0.60
CA LEU A 30 7.82 0.38 -1.04
C LEU A 30 8.56 0.39 -2.39
N HIS A 31 8.16 1.23 -3.35
CA HIS A 31 8.88 1.40 -4.61
C HIS A 31 10.32 1.89 -4.40
N ILE A 32 10.57 2.85 -3.49
CA ILE A 32 11.94 3.27 -3.16
C ILE A 32 12.79 2.07 -2.74
N ALA A 33 12.24 1.22 -1.88
CA ALA A 33 12.93 0.04 -1.39
C ALA A 33 13.20 -0.95 -2.53
N LEU A 34 12.22 -1.19 -3.40
CA LEU A 34 12.36 -2.10 -4.53
C LEU A 34 13.36 -1.59 -5.57
N ASP A 35 13.23 -0.34 -5.99
CA ASP A 35 13.98 0.24 -7.11
C ASP A 35 15.45 0.50 -6.75
N ASN A 36 15.72 0.91 -5.50
CA ASN A 36 17.07 1.33 -5.09
C ASN A 36 17.80 0.27 -4.25
N TYR A 37 17.08 -0.64 -3.60
CA TYR A 37 17.66 -1.61 -2.66
C TYR A 37 17.28 -3.07 -2.96
N GLY A 38 16.33 -3.30 -3.86
CA GLY A 38 15.92 -4.63 -4.31
C GLY A 38 14.84 -5.29 -3.45
N ASN A 39 14.44 -6.49 -3.88
CA ASN A 39 13.27 -7.20 -3.34
C ASN A 39 13.40 -7.54 -1.84
N ALA A 40 14.60 -7.83 -1.35
CA ALA A 40 14.81 -8.14 0.06
C ALA A 40 14.44 -6.95 0.97
N SER A 41 14.87 -5.74 0.61
CA SER A 41 14.52 -4.51 1.31
C SER A 41 13.05 -4.15 1.16
N HIS A 42 12.44 -4.40 0.00
CA HIS A 42 11.00 -4.25 -0.20
C HIS A 42 10.18 -5.13 0.77
N VAL A 43 10.54 -6.41 0.89
CA VAL A 43 9.87 -7.35 1.81
C VAL A 43 10.07 -6.92 3.26
N ALA A 44 11.30 -6.62 3.67
CA ALA A 44 11.61 -6.19 5.03
C ALA A 44 10.86 -4.89 5.41
N LEU A 45 10.81 -3.92 4.51
CA LEU A 45 10.07 -2.67 4.73
C LEU A 45 8.57 -2.93 4.85
N LYS A 46 7.99 -3.76 3.99
CA LYS A 46 6.57 -4.13 4.05
C LYS A 46 6.23 -4.74 5.41
N GLU A 47 7.03 -5.72 5.88
CA GLU A 47 6.83 -6.33 7.20
C GLU A 47 6.95 -5.30 8.33
N ARG A 48 7.96 -4.44 8.27
CA ARG A 48 8.16 -3.36 9.25
C ARG A 48 6.99 -2.38 9.31
N LEU A 49 6.39 -2.04 8.16
CA LEU A 49 5.23 -1.16 8.06
C LEU A 49 3.95 -1.84 8.56
N MET A 50 3.77 -3.13 8.26
CA MET A 50 2.66 -3.92 8.82
C MET A 50 2.75 -3.98 10.34
N ASP A 51 3.94 -4.24 10.90
CA ASP A 51 4.15 -4.24 12.36
C ASP A 51 3.96 -2.85 12.98
N ALA A 52 4.44 -1.79 12.31
CA ALA A 52 4.21 -0.41 12.74
C ALA A 52 2.72 -0.10 12.93
N TYR A 53 1.89 -0.50 11.97
CA TYR A 53 0.47 -0.19 11.97
C TYR A 53 -0.37 -1.15 12.82
N PHE A 54 -0.25 -2.46 12.58
CA PHE A 54 -1.11 -3.47 13.20
C PHE A 54 -0.70 -3.85 14.61
N THR A 55 0.59 -3.79 14.94
CA THR A 55 1.10 -4.16 16.27
C THR A 55 1.31 -2.93 17.15
N ASN A 56 1.99 -1.91 16.61
CA ASN A 56 2.47 -0.77 17.41
C ASN A 56 1.56 0.46 17.36
N GLY A 57 0.49 0.44 16.54
CA GLY A 57 -0.47 1.54 16.44
C GLY A 57 0.12 2.86 15.92
N LEU A 58 1.24 2.81 15.18
CA LEU A 58 1.90 3.99 14.64
C LEU A 58 1.12 4.57 13.46
N ASN A 59 1.16 5.89 13.32
CA ASN A 59 0.55 6.60 12.20
C ASN A 59 1.43 6.49 10.93
N ILE A 60 1.21 5.46 10.13
CA ILE A 60 1.90 5.26 8.83
C ILE A 60 1.44 6.22 7.72
N ALA A 61 0.55 7.18 8.01
CA ALA A 61 0.26 8.32 7.14
C ALA A 61 1.19 9.52 7.40
N ASP A 62 2.14 9.38 8.31
CA ASP A 62 3.18 10.38 8.61
C ASP A 62 4.49 10.03 7.90
N VAL A 63 5.03 10.98 7.13
CA VAL A 63 6.27 10.81 6.37
C VAL A 63 7.48 10.52 7.27
N ASP A 64 7.50 11.07 8.48
CA ASP A 64 8.59 10.81 9.43
C ASP A 64 8.52 9.40 10.00
N VAL A 65 7.31 8.87 10.21
CA VAL A 65 7.11 7.47 10.62
C VAL A 65 7.53 6.52 9.49
N LEU A 66 7.14 6.81 8.25
CA LEU A 66 7.53 6.01 7.08
C LEU A 66 9.05 5.98 6.88
N ALA A 67 9.70 7.15 6.88
CA ALA A 67 11.14 7.24 6.73
C ALA A 67 11.89 6.60 7.92
N GLY A 68 11.35 6.71 9.13
CA GLY A 68 11.85 5.99 10.30
C GLY A 68 11.78 4.46 10.13
N CYS A 69 10.67 3.94 9.62
CA CYS A 69 10.54 2.51 9.31
C CYS A 69 11.54 2.06 8.24
N ALA A 70 11.72 2.86 7.18
CA ALA A 70 12.71 2.62 6.13
C ALA A 70 14.13 2.54 6.70
N SER A 71 14.50 3.46 7.60
CA SER A 71 15.80 3.45 8.27
C SER A 71 16.07 2.18 9.07
N THR A 72 15.06 1.62 9.75
CA THR A 72 15.23 0.38 10.52
C THR A 72 15.52 -0.85 9.67
N VAL A 73 15.29 -0.79 8.35
CA VAL A 73 15.57 -1.88 7.40
C VAL A 73 16.73 -1.55 6.45
N GLY A 74 17.54 -0.53 6.79
CA GLY A 74 18.77 -0.19 6.06
C GLY A 74 18.59 0.77 4.87
N ILE A 75 17.43 1.40 4.73
CA ILE A 75 17.17 2.43 3.72
C ILE A 75 17.54 3.80 4.28
N ASP A 76 18.18 4.65 3.49
CA ASP A 76 18.59 5.98 3.95
C ASP A 76 17.37 6.85 4.29
N ARG A 77 17.34 7.38 5.51
CA ARG A 77 16.18 8.09 6.07
C ARG A 77 15.91 9.40 5.32
N ASP A 78 16.96 10.16 5.02
CA ASP A 78 16.85 11.51 4.45
C ASP A 78 16.52 11.43 2.94
N ALA A 79 17.11 10.46 2.23
CA ALA A 79 16.73 10.13 0.87
C ALA A 79 15.27 9.68 0.79
N CYS A 80 14.83 8.81 1.70
CA CYS A 80 13.44 8.36 1.78
C CYS A 80 12.48 9.53 2.04
N LEU A 81 12.79 10.41 2.99
CA LEU A 81 11.99 11.63 3.22
C LEU A 81 11.88 12.50 1.99
N LYS A 82 13.03 12.81 1.36
CA LYS A 82 13.09 13.69 0.19
C LYS A 82 12.19 13.15 -0.92
N PHE A 83 12.20 11.83 -1.10
CA PHE A 83 11.39 11.17 -2.10
C PHE A 83 9.91 11.11 -1.72
N LEU A 84 9.57 10.81 -0.45
CA LEU A 84 8.18 10.84 0.04
C LEU A 84 7.55 12.24 -0.03
N GLN A 85 8.38 13.29 -0.03
CA GLN A 85 7.98 14.67 -0.21
C GLN A 85 7.98 15.12 -1.69
N SER A 86 8.45 14.28 -2.61
CA SER A 86 8.42 14.52 -4.05
C SER A 86 7.14 13.97 -4.68
N ASP A 87 6.82 14.44 -5.89
CA ASP A 87 5.71 13.91 -6.69
C ASP A 87 6.15 12.80 -7.67
N GLU A 88 7.40 12.32 -7.57
CA GLU A 88 8.05 11.48 -8.59
C GLU A 88 7.28 10.18 -8.88
N LEU A 89 6.74 9.52 -7.85
CA LEU A 89 5.94 8.29 -8.03
C LEU A 89 4.43 8.52 -8.06
N ALA A 90 3.97 9.75 -7.88
CA ALA A 90 2.55 10.01 -7.74
C ALA A 90 1.77 9.58 -9.00
N ALA A 91 2.33 9.80 -10.18
CA ALA A 91 1.73 9.36 -11.44
C ALA A 91 1.77 7.83 -11.59
N GLN A 92 2.89 7.19 -11.26
CA GLN A 92 3.06 5.74 -11.37
C GLN A 92 2.10 4.99 -10.44
N VAL A 93 2.04 5.36 -9.16
CA VAL A 93 1.16 4.71 -8.19
C VAL A 93 -0.31 4.87 -8.57
N ARG A 94 -0.69 6.04 -9.11
CA ARG A 94 -2.05 6.24 -9.64
C ARG A 94 -2.35 5.33 -10.84
N ALA A 95 -1.39 5.13 -11.73
CA ALA A 95 -1.54 4.23 -12.88
C ALA A 95 -1.64 2.76 -12.43
N GLU A 96 -0.89 2.35 -11.41
CA GLU A 96 -0.96 1.00 -10.83
C GLU A 96 -2.32 0.73 -10.18
N ILE A 97 -2.86 1.69 -9.43
CA ILE A 97 -4.21 1.60 -8.84
C ILE A 97 -5.27 1.51 -9.94
N ALA A 98 -5.16 2.32 -11.00
CA ALA A 98 -6.08 2.27 -12.13
C ALA A 98 -6.01 0.91 -12.85
N SER A 99 -4.80 0.40 -13.11
CA SER A 99 -4.59 -0.92 -13.71
C SER A 99 -5.19 -2.05 -12.87
N ALA A 100 -5.03 -2.01 -11.55
CA ALA A 100 -5.68 -2.96 -10.65
C ALA A 100 -7.22 -2.90 -10.75
N SER A 101 -7.79 -1.70 -10.83
CA SER A 101 -9.23 -1.51 -11.04
C SER A 101 -9.69 -2.06 -12.40
N ASP A 102 -8.93 -1.84 -13.47
CA ASP A 102 -9.23 -2.35 -14.82
C ASP A 102 -9.16 -3.88 -14.88
N LEU A 103 -8.33 -4.50 -14.05
CA LEU A 103 -8.28 -5.96 -13.84
C LEU A 103 -9.45 -6.49 -12.98
N GLY A 104 -10.38 -5.63 -12.55
CA GLY A 104 -11.54 -6.00 -11.74
C GLY A 104 -11.21 -6.30 -10.28
N VAL A 105 -10.06 -5.82 -9.77
CA VAL A 105 -9.71 -5.97 -8.35
C VAL A 105 -10.65 -5.13 -7.50
N THR A 106 -11.44 -5.79 -6.66
CA THR A 106 -12.44 -5.14 -5.78
C THR A 106 -12.17 -5.33 -4.29
N ALA A 107 -11.20 -6.17 -3.94
CA ALA A 107 -10.85 -6.48 -2.56
C ALA A 107 -9.34 -6.75 -2.42
N VAL A 108 -8.82 -6.63 -1.21
CA VAL A 108 -7.43 -6.95 -0.87
C VAL A 108 -7.37 -8.07 0.19
N PRO A 109 -6.35 -8.95 0.16
CA PRO A 109 -5.44 -9.16 -0.98
C PRO A 109 -6.19 -9.76 -2.19
N THR A 110 -5.73 -9.49 -3.40
CA THR A 110 -6.15 -10.21 -4.62
C THR A 110 -4.90 -10.61 -5.38
N PHE A 111 -4.82 -11.87 -5.81
CA PHE A 111 -3.71 -12.38 -6.59
C PHE A 111 -4.15 -12.58 -8.03
N VAL A 112 -3.37 -12.07 -8.99
CA VAL A 112 -3.58 -12.29 -10.41
C VAL A 112 -2.45 -13.17 -10.93
N ILE A 113 -2.79 -14.39 -11.35
CA ILE A 113 -1.84 -15.41 -11.79
C ILE A 113 -1.94 -15.56 -13.31
N ASN A 114 -0.82 -15.35 -14.00
CA ASN A 114 -0.70 -15.39 -15.46
C ASN A 114 -1.72 -14.50 -16.22
N GLY A 115 -2.22 -13.44 -15.59
CA GLY A 115 -3.25 -12.56 -16.17
C GLY A 115 -4.61 -13.24 -16.44
N GLN A 116 -4.79 -14.49 -15.99
CA GLN A 116 -5.96 -15.31 -16.32
C GLN A 116 -6.76 -15.70 -15.08
N TRP A 117 -6.07 -15.94 -13.96
CA TRP A 117 -6.69 -16.41 -12.73
C TRP A 117 -6.64 -15.30 -11.68
N SER A 118 -7.80 -14.77 -11.32
CA SER A 118 -7.94 -13.82 -10.21
C SER A 118 -8.42 -14.57 -8.96
N VAL A 119 -7.69 -14.42 -7.87
CA VAL A 119 -7.95 -15.06 -6.57
C VAL A 119 -8.17 -13.97 -5.54
N PRO A 120 -9.43 -13.57 -5.28
CA PRO A 120 -9.73 -12.54 -4.29
C PRO A 120 -9.71 -13.10 -2.87
N GLY A 121 -9.23 -12.27 -1.95
CA GLY A 121 -9.18 -12.54 -0.51
C GLY A 121 -7.95 -13.33 -0.07
N ALA A 122 -7.77 -13.41 1.24
CA ALA A 122 -6.81 -14.33 1.85
C ALA A 122 -7.35 -15.76 1.74
N GLN A 123 -6.85 -16.50 0.75
CA GLN A 123 -7.19 -17.91 0.53
C GLN A 123 -6.15 -18.82 1.19
N ASP A 124 -6.56 -20.04 1.49
CA ASP A 124 -5.68 -21.06 2.07
C ASP A 124 -4.67 -21.59 1.03
N VAL A 125 -3.59 -22.19 1.51
CA VAL A 125 -2.48 -22.70 0.66
C VAL A 125 -2.99 -23.71 -0.36
N GLU A 126 -3.92 -24.59 0.04
CA GLU A 126 -4.51 -25.62 -0.82
C GLU A 126 -5.25 -25.02 -2.02
N MET A 127 -5.80 -23.80 -1.90
CA MET A 127 -6.40 -23.10 -3.03
C MET A 127 -5.35 -22.73 -4.07
N PHE A 128 -4.21 -22.22 -3.63
CA PHE A 128 -3.10 -21.89 -4.53
C PHE A 128 -2.49 -23.13 -5.16
N GLU A 129 -2.29 -24.21 -4.40
CA GLU A 129 -1.81 -25.49 -4.93
C GLU A 129 -2.68 -25.98 -6.09
N ARG A 130 -4.02 -26.04 -5.90
CA ARG A 130 -4.95 -26.47 -6.95
C ARG A 130 -4.87 -25.62 -8.21
N ILE A 131 -4.68 -24.30 -8.07
CA ILE A 131 -4.56 -23.40 -9.23
C ILE A 131 -3.27 -23.70 -9.98
N LEU A 132 -2.15 -23.83 -9.26
CA LEU A 132 -0.84 -24.09 -9.85
C LEU A 132 -0.79 -25.47 -10.54
N GLU A 133 -1.37 -26.49 -9.92
CA GLU A 133 -1.52 -27.83 -10.53
C GLU A 133 -2.34 -27.77 -11.82
N ARG A 134 -3.48 -27.06 -11.79
CA ARG A 134 -4.34 -26.89 -12.95
C ARG A 134 -3.65 -26.12 -14.08
N MET A 135 -2.80 -25.15 -13.76
CA MET A 135 -1.99 -24.44 -14.75
C MET A 135 -0.90 -25.33 -15.34
N HIS A 136 -0.20 -26.10 -14.51
CA HIS A 136 0.83 -27.03 -14.96
C HIS A 136 0.28 -28.10 -15.92
N ALA A 137 -0.93 -28.62 -15.64
CA ALA A 137 -1.58 -29.60 -16.50
C ALA A 137 -2.07 -29.04 -17.86
N GLN A 138 -2.15 -27.71 -18.01
CA GLN A 138 -2.57 -27.03 -19.24
C GLN A 138 -1.39 -26.47 -20.05
N ALA A 139 -0.16 -26.59 -19.54
CA ALA A 139 1.08 -26.16 -20.20
C ALA A 139 1.69 -27.30 -21.03
#